data_AF-A0A944XJ48-F1
#
_entry.id   AF-A0A944XJ48-F1
#
_cell.length_a   1.000
_cell.length_b   1.000
_cell.length_c   1.000
_cell.angle_alpha   90.00
_cell.angle_beta   90.00
_cell.angle_gamma   90.00
#
_symmetry.space_group_name_H-M   'P 1'
#
loop_
_entity.id
_entity.type
_entity.pdbx_description
1 polymer ?
#
loop_
_entity_poly.entity_id
_entity_poly.type
_entity_poly.pdbx_seq_one_letter_code
_entity_poly.pdbx_strand_id
1 'polypeptide(L)' 'EHWEVVNFLRDYYNEYQIAPAIRVLVKQMKKAFGPEKGNNKYLYQLFPYGPAKQACKIAGLPKPTGCI' A
#
# COMPACT_ATOMS: atom_id res chain seq x y z
N GLU A 1 -5.78 11.33 2.00
CA GLU A 1 -4.43 10.72 2.06
C GLU A 1 -4.47 9.25 2.47
N HIS A 2 -4.69 8.86 3.74
CA HIS A 2 -4.72 7.43 4.12
C HIS A 2 -5.73 6.59 3.33
N TRP A 3 -6.94 7.11 3.12
CA TRP A 3 -7.99 6.43 2.36
C TRP A 3 -7.64 6.21 0.89
N GLU A 4 -6.81 7.07 0.27
CA GLU A 4 -6.36 6.87 -1.10
C GLU A 4 -5.52 5.60 -1.20
N VAL A 5 -4.60 5.39 -0.25
CA VAL A 5 -3.76 4.18 -0.17
C VAL A 5 -4.61 2.95 0.11
N VAL A 6 -5.60 3.07 1.01
CA VAL A 6 -6.49 1.97 1.39
C VAL A 6 -7.39 1.55 0.24
N ASN A 7 -8.01 2.50 -0.45
CA ASN A 7 -8.85 2.23 -1.63
C ASN A 7 -8.00 1.65 -2.76
N PHE A 8 -6.83 2.24 -3.01
CA PHE A 8 -5.87 1.69 -3.98
C PHE A 8 -5.52 0.23 -3.69
N LEU A 9 -5.28 -0.13 -2.42
CA LEU A 9 -5.02 -1.51 -2.01
C LEU A 9 -6.22 -2.43 -2.25
N ARG A 10 -7.45 -1.95 -2.01
CA ARG A 10 -8.67 -2.72 -2.28
C ARG A 10 -8.86 -2.97 -3.76
N ASP A 11 -8.70 -1.95 -4.60
CA ASP A 11 -8.77 -2.09 -6.05
C ASP A 11 -7.71 -3.05 -6.57
N TYR A 12 -6.46 -2.90 -6.11
CA TYR A 12 -5.38 -3.81 -6.46
C TYR A 12 -5.70 -5.25 -6.03
N TYR A 13 -6.24 -5.45 -4.83
CA TYR A 13 -6.63 -6.79 -4.38
C TYR A 13 -7.82 -7.34 -5.18
N ASN A 14 -8.78 -6.51 -5.55
CA ASN A 14 -9.90 -6.95 -6.39
C ASN A 14 -9.41 -7.42 -7.76
N GLU A 15 -8.45 -6.71 -8.37
CA GLU A 15 -7.90 -7.02 -9.69
C GLU A 15 -6.94 -8.22 -9.68
N TYR A 16 -6.02 -8.27 -8.71
CA TYR A 16 -4.94 -9.27 -8.68
C TYR A 16 -5.14 -10.39 -7.67
N GLN A 17 -6.14 -10.29 -6.77
CA GLN A 17 -6.42 -11.21 -5.66
C GLN A 17 -5.22 -11.43 -4.72
N ILE A 18 -4.24 -10.50 -4.73
CA ILE A 18 -2.97 -10.61 -4.01
C ILE A 18 -2.69 -9.30 -3.27
N ALA A 19 -2.33 -9.41 -1.99
CA ALA A 19 -1.89 -8.26 -1.19
C ALA A 19 -0.45 -7.85 -1.59
N PRO A 20 -0.22 -6.61 -2.06
CA PRO A 20 1.08 -6.20 -2.54
C PRO A 20 2.08 -5.99 -1.40
N ALA A 21 3.33 -6.42 -1.62
CA ALA A 21 4.44 -6.06 -0.74
C ALA A 21 4.79 -4.57 -0.87
N ILE A 22 5.53 -4.02 0.11
CA ILE A 22 5.85 -2.57 0.16
C ILE A 22 6.53 -2.04 -1.12
N ARG A 23 7.43 -2.82 -1.73
CA ARG A 23 8.11 -2.42 -2.98
C ARG A 23 7.13 -2.27 -4.14
N VAL A 24 6.14 -3.16 -4.23
CA VAL A 24 5.11 -3.11 -5.26
C VAL A 24 4.17 -1.94 -4.98
N LEU A 25 3.74 -1.76 -3.72
CA LEU A 25 2.89 -0.65 -3.31
C LEU A 25 3.51 0.70 -3.69
N VAL A 26 4.77 0.95 -3.32
CA VAL A 26 5.48 2.20 -3.68
C VAL A 26 5.53 2.40 -5.19
N LYS A 27 5.86 1.35 -5.95
CA LYS A 27 5.96 1.42 -7.42
C LYS A 27 4.61 1.73 -8.07
N GLN A 28 3.53 1.11 -7.59
CA GLN A 28 2.20 1.34 -8.15
C GLN A 28 1.62 2.68 -7.72
N MET A 29 1.80 3.07 -6.45
CA MET A 29 1.46 4.41 -5.97
C MET A 29 2.20 5.49 -6.77
N LYS A 30 3.47 5.25 -7.14
CA LYS A 30 4.25 6.16 -7.99
C LYS A 30 3.67 6.30 -9.40
N LYS A 31 3.11 5.23 -9.96
CA LYS A 31 2.45 5.24 -11.26
C LYS A 31 1.07 5.92 -11.21
N ALA A 32 0.28 5.65 -10.18
CA ALA A 32 -1.09 6.16 -10.06
C ALA A 32 -1.14 7.62 -9.59
N PHE A 33 -0.29 7.99 -8.64
CA PHE A 33 -0.34 9.29 -7.95
C PHE A 33 0.93 10.14 -8.13
N GLY A 34 1.92 9.63 -8.88
CA GLY A 34 3.19 10.32 -9.12
C GLY A 34 4.26 10.10 -8.04
N PRO A 35 5.48 10.62 -8.26
CA PRO A 35 6.63 10.43 -7.38
C PRO A 35 6.48 11.02 -5.98
N GLU A 36 5.61 12.02 -5.82
CA GLU A 36 5.39 12.70 -4.53
C GLU A 36 4.64 11.84 -3.52
N LYS A 37 3.65 11.06 -3.99
CA LYS A 37 2.88 10.12 -3.14
C LYS A 37 3.43 8.69 -3.20
N GLY A 38 4.11 8.33 -4.29
CA GLY A 38 4.72 7.02 -4.47
C GLY A 38 6.13 6.88 -3.92
N ASN A 39 6.36 7.31 -2.67
CA ASN A 39 7.66 7.18 -2.02
C ASN A 39 7.54 6.58 -0.61
N ASN A 40 8.62 5.96 -0.13
CA ASN A 40 8.65 5.36 1.19
C ASN A 40 8.39 6.40 2.29
N LYS A 41 8.99 7.59 2.20
CA LYS A 41 8.87 8.63 3.24
C LYS A 41 7.42 9.02 3.49
N TYR A 42 6.65 9.27 2.43
CA TYR A 42 5.23 9.58 2.46
C TYR A 42 4.42 8.42 3.06
N LEU A 43 4.66 7.19 2.61
CA LEU A 43 3.96 6.02 3.15
C LEU A 43 4.27 5.78 4.63
N TYR A 44 5.52 5.98 5.07
CA TYR A 44 5.92 5.88 6.48
C TYR A 44 5.39 7.05 7.33
N GLN A 45 5.20 8.24 6.75
CA GLN A 45 4.52 9.35 7.44
C GLN A 45 3.05 9.02 7.70
N LEU A 46 2.36 8.39 6.73
CA LEU A 46 0.99 7.95 6.90
C LEU A 46 0.87 6.75 7.84
N PHE A 47 1.80 5.80 7.73
CA PHE A 47 1.76 4.51 8.42
C PHE A 47 3.14 4.18 9.06
N PRO A 48 3.43 4.74 10.24
CA PRO A 48 4.77 4.68 10.85
C PRO A 48 5.21 3.29 11.30
N TYR A 49 4.25 2.38 11.60
CA TYR A 49 4.52 1.02 12.07
C TYR A 49 4.57 -0.02 10.95
N GLY A 50 4.67 0.43 9.70
CA GLY A 50 4.79 -0.44 8.53
C GLY A 50 3.67 -0.17 7.53
N PRO A 51 3.93 0.55 6.43
CA PRO A 51 2.90 0.97 5.49
C PRO A 51 2.12 -0.17 4.86
N ALA A 52 2.79 -1.20 4.35
CA ALA A 52 2.10 -2.35 3.78
C ALA A 52 1.22 -3.07 4.83
N LYS A 53 1.74 -3.27 6.05
CA LYS A 53 1.04 -4.00 7.11
C LYS A 53 -0.16 -3.22 7.66
N GLN A 54 0.02 -1.95 8.00
CA GLN A 54 -1.06 -1.09 8.51
C GLN A 54 -2.10 -0.83 7.42
N ALA A 55 -1.68 -0.49 6.21
CA ALA A 55 -2.61 -0.19 5.14
C ALA A 55 -3.41 -1.44 4.71
N CYS A 56 -2.79 -2.63 4.61
CA CYS A 56 -3.53 -3.89 4.36
C CYS A 56 -4.50 -4.20 5.50
N LYS A 57 -4.09 -4.02 6.76
CA LYS A 57 -4.97 -4.24 7.92
C LYS A 57 -6.19 -3.33 7.90
N ILE A 58 -6.01 -2.06 7.56
CA ILE A 58 -7.11 -1.07 7.46
C ILE A 58 -7.98 -1.36 6.23
N ALA A 59 -7.38 -1.80 5.13
CA ALA A 59 -8.09 -2.19 3.92
C ALA A 59 -8.95 -3.46 4.07
N GLY A 60 -8.75 -4.24 5.14
CA GLY A 60 -9.42 -5.52 5.36
C GLY A 60 -8.80 -6.67 4.56
N LEU A 61 -7.55 -6.50 4.11
CA LEU A 61 -6.85 -7.49 3.30
C LEU A 61 -6.10 -8.51 4.17
N PRO A 62 -5.91 -9.74 3.67
CA PRO A 62 -5.09 -10.73 4.35
C PRO A 62 -3.66 -10.20 4.54
N LYS A 63 -2.98 -10.70 5.58
CA LYS A 63 -1.62 -10.28 5.92
C LYS A 63 -0.71 -10.48 4.69
N PRO A 64 0.00 -9.44 4.23
CA PRO A 64 0.86 -9.57 3.05
C PRO A 64 1.94 -10.62 3.29
N THR A 65 1.94 -11.67 2.48
CA THR A 65 2.95 -12.72 2.47
C THR A 65 4.19 -12.15 1.77
N GLY A 66 5.30 -11.97 2.49
CA GLY A 66 6.53 -11.38 1.93
C GLY A 66 7.28 -10.38 2.82
N CYS A 67 6.82 -10.16 4.06
CA CYS A 67 7.68 -9.58 5.09
C CYS A 67 8.60 -10.68 5.64
N ILE A 68 9.76 -10.87 5.01
CA ILE A 68 10.95 -11.47 5.64
C ILE A 68 11.79 -10.31 6.18
#